data_AF-A0A7X8ZU81-F1
#
_entry.id   AF-A0A7X8ZU81-F1
#
_cell.length_a   1.000
_cell.length_b   1.000
_cell.length_c   1.000
_cell.angle_alpha   90.00
_cell.angle_beta   90.00
_cell.angle_gamma   90.00
#
_symmetry.space_group_name_H-M   'P 1'
#
loop_
_entity.id
_entity.type
_entity.pdbx_description
1 polymer ?
#
loop_
_entity_poly.entity_id
_entity_poly.type
_entity_poly.pdbx_seq_one_letter_code
_entity_poly.pdbx_strand_id
1 'polypeptide(L)' 'MGSVMETAMVGGSFDPIHRGHLHLIHTVASRSPYRRFILVPVSQNH' A
#
# COMPACT_ATOMS: atom_id res chain seq x y z
N MET A 1 23.37 -1.63 -13.96
CA MET A 1 22.31 -0.66 -13.62
C MET A 1 21.35 -1.32 -12.64
N GLY A 2 21.19 -0.78 -11.43
CA GLY A 2 20.18 -1.28 -10.50
C GLY A 2 18.78 -0.96 -11.04
N SER A 3 17.87 -1.94 -11.10
CA SER A 3 16.50 -1.68 -11.54
C SER A 3 15.81 -0.72 -10.56
N VAL A 4 15.10 0.28 -11.08
CA VAL A 4 14.24 1.15 -10.26
C VAL A 4 13.18 0.26 -9.62
N MET A 5 13.14 0.20 -8.29
CA MET A 5 12.11 -0.58 -7.59
C MET A 5 10.81 0.21 -7.57
N GLU A 6 9.81 -0.31 -8.28
CA GLU A 6 8.49 0.32 -8.32
C GLU A 6 7.85 0.36 -6.92
N THR A 7 7.40 1.56 -6.55
CA THR A 7 6.86 1.85 -5.23
C THR A 7 5.42 2.34 -5.36
N ALA A 8 4.50 1.70 -4.62
CA ALA A 8 3.11 2.12 -4.50
C ALA A 8 2.89 2.83 -3.16
N MET A 9 2.07 3.88 -3.17
CA MET A 9 1.58 4.55 -1.96
C MET A 9 0.12 4.17 -1.74
N VAL A 10 -0.23 3.78 -0.53
CA VAL A 10 -1.58 3.36 -0.15
C VAL A 10 -2.07 4.30 0.93
N GLY A 11 -2.93 5.24 0.54
CA GLY A 11 -3.58 6.17 1.47
C GLY A 11 -4.79 5.53 2.15
N GLY A 12 -5.02 5.89 3.41
CA GLY A 12 -6.19 5.47 4.18
C GLY A 12 -6.18 6.02 5.59
N SER A 13 -7.33 6.03 6.25
CA SER A 13 -7.40 6.35 7.68
C SER A 13 -6.69 5.30 8.54
N PHE A 14 -6.86 4.03 8.19
CA PHE A 14 -6.27 2.90 8.92
C PHE A 14 -6.63 2.88 10.42
N ASP A 15 -7.82 3.38 10.77
CA ASP A 15 -8.38 3.37 12.13
C ASP A 15 -9.59 2.41 12.26
N PRO A 16 -9.38 1.09 12.44
CA PRO A 16 -8.10 0.38 12.45
C PRO A 16 -7.72 -0.17 11.07
N ILE A 17 -6.44 -0.52 10.89
CA ILE A 17 -6.03 -1.37 9.77
C ILE A 17 -6.63 -2.77 9.92
N HIS A 18 -7.11 -3.36 8.82
CA HIS A 18 -7.73 -4.69 8.85
C HIS A 18 -7.37 -5.52 7.60
N ARG A 19 -7.85 -6.77 7.56
CA ARG A 19 -7.52 -7.75 6.51
C ARG A 19 -7.89 -7.29 5.09
N GLY A 20 -8.86 -6.38 4.96
CA GLY A 20 -9.23 -5.79 3.67
C GLY A 20 -8.09 -4.97 3.06
N HIS A 21 -7.46 -4.10 3.87
CA HIS A 21 -6.28 -3.33 3.44
C HIS A 21 -5.12 -4.25 3.05
N LEU A 22 -4.86 -5.29 3.86
CA LEU A 22 -3.80 -6.26 3.58
C LEU A 22 -4.08 -7.09 2.32
N HIS A 23 -5.33 -7.47 2.10
CA HIS A 23 -5.74 -8.19 0.89
C HIS A 23 -5.57 -7.33 -0.37
N LEU A 24 -5.89 -6.04 -0.31
CA LEU A 24 -5.64 -5.10 -1.39
C LEU A 24 -4.14 -5.03 -1.71
N ILE A 25 -3.29 -4.80 -0.71
CA ILE A 25 -1.84 -4.73 -0.88
C ILE A 25 -1.29 -6.03 -1.47
N HIS A 26 -1.71 -7.18 -0.93
CA HIS A 26 -1.31 -8.49 -1.42
C HIS A 26 -1.75 -8.72 -2.89
N THR A 27 -2.96 -8.31 -3.24
CA THR A 27 -3.47 -8.45 -4.61
C THR A 27 -2.67 -7.60 -5.60
N VAL A 28 -2.33 -6.37 -5.22
CA VAL A 28 -1.46 -5.51 -6.06
C VAL A 28 -0.05 -6.10 -6.13
N ALA A 29 0.55 -6.49 -5.01
CA ALA A 29 1.89 -7.07 -4.97
C ALA A 29 2.03 -8.37 -5.79
N SER A 30 0.96 -9.16 -5.89
CA SER A 30 0.96 -10.42 -6.67
C SER A 30 0.65 -10.25 -8.15
N ARG A 31 0.10 -9.11 -8.57
CA ARG A 31 -0.38 -8.88 -9.94
C ARG A 31 0.26 -7.68 -10.66
N SER A 32 1.23 -7.03 -10.03
CA SER A 32 1.90 -5.84 -10.57
C SER A 32 3.41 -5.88 -10.28
N PRO A 33 4.20 -4.97 -10.88
CA PRO A 33 5.64 -4.91 -10.64
C PRO A 33 6.01 -4.12 -9.37
N TYR A 34 5.04 -3.56 -8.64
CA TYR A 34 5.26 -2.88 -7.36
C TYR A 34 5.83 -3.83 -6.30
N ARG A 35 7.00 -3.50 -5.76
CA ARG A 35 7.69 -4.29 -4.72
C ARG A 35 7.90 -3.55 -3.40
N ARG A 36 7.61 -2.24 -3.38
CA ARG A 36 7.56 -1.45 -2.15
C ARG A 36 6.19 -0.83 -2.00
N PHE A 37 5.62 -0.95 -0.81
CA PHE A 37 4.34 -0.34 -0.46
C PHE A 37 4.56 0.58 0.73
N ILE A 38 4.13 1.83 0.61
CA ILE A 38 4.17 2.83 1.68
C ILE A 38 2.72 3.10 2.09
N LEU A 39 2.38 2.74 3.33
CA LEU A 39 1.10 3.11 3.93
C LEU A 39 1.17 4.59 4.34
N VAL A 40 0.20 5.39 3.91
CA VAL A 40 0.11 6.82 4.21
C VAL A 40 -1.17 7.08 5.00
N PRO A 41 -1.10 7.12 6.35
CA PRO A 41 -2.25 7.45 7.19
C PRO A 41 -2.74 8.88 6.94
N VAL A 42 -4.05 9.08 6.91
CA VAL A 42 -4.60 10.45 6.91
C VAL A 42 -4.51 11.08 8.30
N SER A 43 -4.28 12.39 8.33
CA SER A 43 -4.17 13.15 9.59
C SER A 43 -5.51 13.32 10.31
N GLN A 44 -6.59 13.48 9.54
CA GLN A 44 -7.95 13.62 10.07
C GLN A 44 -8.92 12.80 9.20
N ASN A 45 -9.83 12.10 9.87
CA ASN A 45 -10.87 11.30 9.25
C ASN A 45 -12.20 11.91 9.72
N HIS A 46 -12.92 12.61 8.82
CA HIS A 46 -14.22 13.21 9.12
C HIS A 46 -15.33 12.18 9.20
#